data_AF-A0A8J2F8U6-F1
#
_entry.id   AF-A0A8J2F8U6-F1
#
_cell.length_a   1.000
_cell.length_b   1.000
_cell.length_c   1.000
_cell.angle_alpha   90.00
_cell.angle_beta   90.00
_cell.angle_gamma   90.00
#
_symmetry.space_group_name_H-M   'P 1'
#
loop_
_entity.id
_entity.type
_entity.pdbx_description
1 polymer ?
#
loop_
_entity_poly.entity_id
_entity_poly.type
_entity_poly.pdbx_seq_one_letter_code
_entity_poly.pdbx_strand_id
1 'polypeptide(L)'
;MVSRGVGSRMERCSPFRRLLLTANIFATLATGLQFQLRSYNATTTAVGLPYACVEIEEGTPSFPGNRAETPEDCAKNCVSQGEIYPYFTMQKDDCVCYATVEIGKIVNPAQCSNKCAGDPKKKCGGEGKLASLYSGLPCSSL
;
A
#
# COMPACT_ATOMS: atom_id res chain seq x y z
N MET A 1 0.71 33.87 13.74
CA MET A 1 -0.61 33.47 13.19
C MET A 1 -0.56 31.96 12.96
N VAL A 2 -0.83 31.15 13.99
CA VAL A 2 -2.11 30.44 14.24
C VAL A 2 -2.56 29.54 13.08
N SER A 3 -2.16 28.28 13.20
CA SER A 3 -2.91 27.01 13.12
C SER A 3 -4.10 26.82 12.16
N ARG A 4 -4.04 25.71 11.40
CA ARG A 4 -5.06 24.66 11.19
C ARG A 4 -4.38 23.58 10.32
N GLY A 5 -4.15 22.33 10.71
CA GLY A 5 -4.99 21.44 11.52
C GLY A 5 -5.73 20.46 10.61
N VAL A 6 -5.01 19.53 9.96
CA VAL A 6 -5.59 18.25 9.51
C VAL A 6 -4.58 17.17 9.89
N GLY A 7 -4.88 16.49 11.00
CA GLY A 7 -4.16 15.30 11.41
C GLY A 7 -4.39 14.21 10.38
N SER A 8 -3.35 13.83 9.67
CA SER A 8 -3.18 12.46 9.19
C SER A 8 -1.86 12.02 9.77
N ARG A 9 -1.97 11.32 10.90
CA ARG A 9 -0.85 10.62 11.53
C ARG A 9 -0.37 9.60 10.50
N MET A 10 0.55 10.02 9.64
CA MET A 10 1.30 9.15 8.75
C MET A 10 2.20 8.34 9.69
N GLU A 11 1.68 7.20 10.14
CA GLU A 11 2.43 6.18 10.85
C GLU A 11 3.63 5.86 9.96
N ARG A 12 4.79 6.40 10.35
CA ARG A 12 6.08 6.22 9.69
C ARG A 12 6.27 4.75 9.35
N CYS A 13 6.75 4.47 8.15
CA CYS A 13 7.52 3.26 7.88
C CYS A 13 8.61 3.15 8.96
N SER A 14 8.34 2.39 10.00
CA SER A 14 9.24 2.15 11.11
C SER A 14 8.99 0.71 11.52
N PRO A 15 9.86 -0.24 11.16
CA PRO A 15 9.79 -1.54 11.79
C PRO A 15 10.06 -1.40 13.30
N PHE A 16 10.93 -0.49 13.74
CA PHE A 16 11.19 -0.27 15.16
C PHE A 16 11.81 1.11 15.40
N ARG A 17 11.07 2.04 16.02
CA ARG A 17 11.68 3.08 16.85
C ARG A 17 12.10 2.44 18.18
N ARG A 18 13.04 1.49 18.12
CA ARG A 18 13.80 1.08 19.31
C ARG A 18 15.23 1.48 19.04
N LEU A 19 15.56 2.63 19.60
CA LEU A 19 16.90 3.00 20.02
C LEU A 19 17.46 1.78 20.79
N LEU A 20 18.19 0.90 20.12
CA LEU A 20 18.97 -0.15 20.79
C LEU A 20 20.22 0.54 21.36
N LEU A 21 20.03 1.23 22.49
CA LEU A 21 21.09 1.31 23.46
C LEU A 21 21.23 -0.10 24.04
N THR A 22 22.39 -0.67 23.74
CA THR A 22 22.91 -1.94 24.25
C THR A 22 22.66 -2.09 25.75
N ALA A 23 21.89 -3.10 26.16
CA ALA A 23 21.94 -3.59 27.52
C ALA A 23 21.65 -5.09 27.52
N ASN A 24 22.74 -5.86 27.51
CA ASN A 24 22.76 -7.25 27.94
C ASN A 24 22.04 -7.40 29.28
N ILE A 25 20.95 -8.15 29.33
CA ILE A 25 20.52 -8.80 30.57
C ILE A 25 20.13 -10.23 30.20
N PHE A 26 20.99 -11.14 30.64
CA PHE A 26 20.77 -12.57 30.71
C PHE A 26 19.43 -12.85 31.41
N ALA A 27 18.48 -13.48 30.71
CA ALA A 27 17.34 -14.15 31.33
C ALA A 27 17.39 -15.63 30.93
N THR A 28 17.89 -16.42 31.86
CA THR A 28 18.06 -17.86 31.79
C THR A 28 16.74 -18.60 32.06
N LEU A 29 16.55 -19.67 31.28
CA LEU A 29 15.83 -20.92 31.57
C LEU A 29 14.30 -21.03 31.33
N ALA A 30 13.99 -22.14 30.65
CA ALA A 30 12.75 -22.92 30.69
C ALA A 30 11.50 -22.35 30.01
N THR A 31 11.41 -22.54 28.69
CA THR A 31 10.42 -23.43 28.03
C THR A 31 10.53 -23.22 26.53
N GLY A 32 10.62 -24.33 25.78
CA GLY A 32 10.80 -24.34 24.34
C GLY A 32 9.57 -23.83 23.59
N LEU A 33 9.46 -22.51 23.45
CA LEU A 33 8.67 -21.88 22.40
C LEU A 33 9.64 -21.14 21.50
N GLN A 34 9.99 -21.75 20.38
CA GLN A 34 10.66 -21.08 19.27
C GLN A 34 9.73 -19.97 18.77
N PHE A 35 9.77 -18.80 19.40
CA PHE A 35 9.33 -17.56 18.77
C PHE A 35 10.28 -17.34 17.60
N GLN A 36 9.90 -17.90 16.45
CA GLN A 36 10.50 -17.58 15.17
C GLN A 36 10.36 -16.07 15.02
N LEU A 37 11.41 -15.33 15.35
CA LEU A 37 11.60 -13.98 14.88
C LEU A 37 11.72 -14.10 13.36
N ARG A 38 10.55 -14.11 12.71
CA ARG A 38 10.47 -14.09 11.26
C ARG A 38 11.18 -12.81 10.85
N SER A 39 12.37 -12.97 10.30
CA SER A 39 13.10 -11.94 9.60
C SER A 39 12.19 -11.43 8.50
N TYR A 40 11.39 -10.41 8.82
CA TYR A 40 10.57 -9.73 7.84
C TYR A 40 11.52 -8.81 7.08
N ASN A 41 12.13 -9.36 6.03
CA ASN A 41 12.92 -8.59 5.10
C ASN A 41 12.07 -7.40 4.66
N ALA A 42 12.52 -6.19 5.01
CA ALA A 42 11.84 -4.93 4.72
C ALA A 42 11.97 -4.56 3.23
N THR A 43 11.57 -5.48 2.37
CA THR A 43 11.25 -5.27 0.96
C THR A 43 9.74 -5.23 0.75
N THR A 44 8.97 -5.14 1.84
CA THR A 44 7.52 -5.05 1.82
C THR A 44 7.12 -3.62 1.53
N THR A 45 6.71 -3.36 0.29
CA THR A 45 5.79 -2.26 0.03
C THR A 45 4.57 -2.51 0.92
N ALA A 46 4.41 -1.73 1.99
CA ALA A 46 3.34 -1.92 2.95
C ALA A 46 2.03 -1.40 2.36
N VAL A 47 1.51 -2.09 1.34
CA VAL A 47 0.22 -1.74 0.76
C VAL A 47 -0.86 -2.24 1.71
N GLY A 48 -1.55 -1.30 2.34
CA GLY A 48 -2.60 -1.58 3.33
C GLY A 48 -3.94 -1.95 2.71
N LEU A 49 -5.01 -1.51 3.37
CA LEU A 49 -6.35 -1.44 2.77
C LEU A 49 -6.37 -0.38 1.66
N PRO A 50 -7.29 -0.48 0.69
CA PRO A 50 -7.47 0.58 -0.29
C PRO A 50 -7.80 1.89 0.41
N TYR A 51 -7.23 2.98 -0.09
CA TYR A 51 -7.51 4.34 0.32
C TYR A 51 -8.97 4.70 0.00
N ALA A 52 -9.46 4.29 -1.18
CA ALA A 52 -10.84 4.52 -1.60
C ALA A 52 -11.29 3.50 -2.67
N CYS A 53 -12.60 3.47 -2.90
CA CYS A 53 -13.18 2.93 -4.14
C CYS A 53 -13.52 4.11 -5.05
N VAL A 54 -13.06 4.07 -6.29
CA VAL A 54 -13.25 5.15 -7.26
C VAL A 54 -13.87 4.63 -8.54
N GLU A 55 -14.69 5.45 -9.18
CA GLU A 55 -15.08 5.29 -10.58
C GLU A 55 -14.13 6.14 -11.41
N ILE A 56 -13.35 5.49 -12.29
CA ILE A 56 -12.30 6.17 -13.06
C ILE A 56 -12.94 7.13 -14.08
N GLU A 57 -12.53 8.40 -14.04
CA GLU A 57 -12.93 9.42 -15.02
C GLU A 57 -11.95 9.46 -16.20
N GLU A 58 -12.47 9.65 -17.41
CA GLU A 58 -11.61 9.74 -18.60
C GLU A 58 -10.84 11.07 -18.60
N GLY A 59 -9.51 11.01 -18.80
CA GLY A 59 -8.65 12.19 -18.90
C GLY A 59 -7.71 12.43 -17.72
N THR A 60 -7.76 11.61 -16.66
CA THR A 60 -6.77 11.70 -15.57
C THR A 60 -5.38 11.24 -16.05
N PRO A 61 -4.31 12.05 -15.89
CA PRO A 61 -2.96 11.64 -16.24
C PRO A 61 -2.55 10.37 -15.50
N SER A 62 -2.27 9.32 -16.26
CA SER A 62 -1.97 7.99 -15.74
C SER A 62 -0.79 7.38 -16.46
N PHE A 63 -0.16 6.41 -15.78
CA PHE A 63 1.00 5.68 -16.30
C PHE A 63 0.74 4.18 -16.20
N PRO A 64 1.18 3.38 -17.19
CA PRO A 64 0.93 1.95 -17.21
C PRO A 64 1.72 1.26 -16.09
N GLY A 65 1.00 0.65 -15.15
CA GLY A 65 1.57 -0.15 -14.06
C GLY A 65 1.76 -1.63 -14.42
N ASN A 66 1.58 -2.00 -15.69
CA ASN A 66 1.55 -3.39 -16.19
C ASN A 66 0.50 -4.26 -15.47
N ARG A 67 0.30 -5.50 -15.93
CA ARG A 67 -0.59 -6.42 -15.25
C ARG A 67 -0.06 -6.77 -13.86
N ALA A 68 -0.92 -6.74 -12.85
CA ALA A 68 -0.58 -7.14 -11.48
C ALA A 68 -1.74 -7.89 -10.82
N GLU A 69 -1.46 -9.01 -10.18
CA GLU A 69 -2.48 -9.81 -9.49
C GLU A 69 -2.62 -9.47 -8.00
N THR A 70 -1.70 -8.66 -7.47
CA THR A 70 -1.69 -8.15 -6.11
C THR A 70 -1.43 -6.63 -6.11
N PRO A 71 -2.00 -5.88 -5.14
CA PRO A 71 -1.67 -4.47 -4.94
C PRO A 71 -0.18 -4.25 -4.66
N GLU A 72 0.47 -5.20 -3.99
CA GLU A 72 1.90 -5.14 -3.67
C GLU A 72 2.78 -5.20 -4.94
N ASP A 73 2.41 -6.02 -5.92
CA ASP A 73 3.11 -6.08 -7.20
C ASP A 73 2.85 -4.84 -8.04
N CYS A 74 1.61 -4.34 -8.04
CA CYS A 74 1.29 -3.07 -8.70
C CYS A 74 2.12 -1.90 -8.13
N ALA A 75 2.22 -1.82 -6.80
CA ALA A 75 3.02 -0.79 -6.16
C ALA A 75 4.52 -0.87 -6.53
N LYS A 76 5.07 -2.08 -6.70
CA LYS A 76 6.45 -2.23 -7.21
C LYS A 76 6.55 -1.71 -8.64
N ASN A 77 5.56 -2.03 -9.48
CA ASN A 77 5.55 -1.58 -10.87
C ASN A 77 5.49 -0.05 -10.99
N CYS A 78 4.72 0.61 -10.11
CA CYS A 78 4.59 2.07 -10.05
C CYS A 78 5.79 2.82 -9.46
N VAL A 79 6.80 2.09 -8.96
CA VAL A 79 8.06 2.67 -8.45
C VAL A 79 9.26 2.19 -9.26
N SER A 80 9.07 1.13 -10.05
CA SER A 80 9.95 0.82 -11.16
C SER A 80 9.70 1.80 -12.32
N GLN A 81 10.65 1.90 -13.25
CA GLN A 81 10.61 2.79 -14.45
C GLN A 81 11.22 4.19 -14.29
N GLY A 82 11.98 4.45 -13.21
CA GLY A 82 12.76 5.68 -13.06
C GLY A 82 11.98 6.89 -12.57
N GLU A 83 10.68 6.74 -12.35
CA GLU A 83 9.77 7.71 -11.75
C GLU A 83 9.05 7.06 -10.55
N ILE A 84 8.60 7.86 -9.60
CA ILE A 84 7.90 7.38 -8.40
C ILE A 84 6.43 7.85 -8.46
N TYR A 85 5.50 6.91 -8.61
CA TYR A 85 4.07 7.18 -8.54
C TYR A 85 3.50 6.75 -7.18
N PRO A 86 3.11 7.69 -6.31
CA PRO A 86 2.66 7.37 -4.95
C PRO A 86 1.28 6.69 -4.89
N TYR A 87 0.49 6.79 -5.96
CA TYR A 87 -0.87 6.27 -6.04
C TYR A 87 -1.03 5.31 -7.21
N PHE A 88 -1.91 4.34 -7.04
CA PHE A 88 -2.28 3.41 -8.11
C PHE A 88 -3.68 2.87 -7.91
N THR A 89 -4.31 2.43 -8.99
CA THR A 89 -5.60 1.75 -8.96
C THR A 89 -5.46 0.30 -9.39
N MET A 90 -6.25 -0.56 -8.74
CA MET A 90 -6.43 -1.95 -9.12
C MET A 90 -7.85 -2.15 -9.67
N GLN A 91 -7.95 -2.69 -10.88
CA GLN A 91 -9.19 -3.17 -11.47
C GLN A 91 -8.97 -4.56 -12.06
N LYS A 92 -9.44 -5.61 -11.36
CA LYS A 92 -9.05 -7.00 -11.62
C LYS A 92 -7.54 -7.16 -11.58
N ASP A 93 -6.91 -7.38 -12.72
CA ASP A 93 -5.47 -7.49 -12.92
C ASP A 93 -4.86 -6.25 -13.59
N ASP A 94 -5.69 -5.25 -13.92
CA ASP A 94 -5.26 -3.98 -14.46
C ASP A 94 -4.73 -3.08 -13.34
N CYS A 95 -3.50 -2.62 -13.52
CA CYS A 95 -2.77 -1.79 -12.58
C CYS A 95 -2.30 -0.53 -13.29
N VAL A 96 -2.71 0.61 -12.73
CA VAL A 96 -2.48 1.93 -13.31
C VAL A 96 -1.93 2.85 -12.24
N CYS A 97 -0.87 3.57 -12.55
CA CYS A 97 -0.13 4.42 -11.64
C CYS A 97 -0.48 5.90 -11.86
N TYR A 98 -0.45 6.69 -10.79
CA TYR A 98 -0.79 8.11 -10.82
C TYR A 98 0.15 8.94 -9.94
N ALA A 99 0.46 10.14 -10.41
CA ALA A 99 1.23 11.13 -9.64
C ALA A 99 0.37 11.81 -8.56
N THR A 100 -0.95 11.88 -8.77
CA THR A 100 -1.91 12.54 -7.88
C THR A 100 -3.05 11.58 -7.49
N VAL A 101 -3.79 11.93 -6.44
CA VAL A 101 -4.92 11.14 -5.93
C VAL A 101 -6.24 11.45 -6.66
N GLU A 102 -6.26 12.49 -7.49
CA GLU A 102 -7.42 12.96 -8.26
C GLU A 102 -7.66 12.08 -9.50
N ILE A 103 -8.09 10.85 -9.24
CA ILE A 103 -8.19 9.76 -10.25
C ILE A 103 -9.63 9.54 -10.73
N GLY A 104 -10.60 10.09 -10.00
CA GLY A 104 -12.01 10.01 -10.36
C GLY A 104 -12.92 10.23 -9.16
N LYS A 105 -14.18 9.84 -9.33
CA LYS A 105 -15.22 10.03 -8.32
C LYS A 105 -15.11 8.95 -7.24
N ILE A 106 -15.00 9.36 -5.98
CA ILE A 106 -15.10 8.45 -4.84
C ILE A 106 -16.53 7.92 -4.74
N VAL A 107 -16.67 6.61 -4.63
CA VAL A 107 -17.97 5.93 -4.52
C VAL A 107 -18.00 4.99 -3.31
N ASN A 108 -19.10 4.24 -3.13
CA ASN A 108 -19.25 3.38 -1.96
C ASN A 108 -18.20 2.25 -2.00
N PRO A 109 -17.42 2.04 -0.92
CA PRO A 109 -16.39 1.00 -0.87
C PRO A 109 -16.93 -0.42 -1.11
N ALA A 110 -18.22 -0.68 -0.84
CA ALA A 110 -18.85 -1.97 -1.14
C ALA A 110 -18.92 -2.28 -2.64
N GLN A 111 -18.86 -1.27 -3.51
CA GLN A 111 -18.87 -1.45 -4.96
C GLN A 111 -17.53 -2.00 -5.47
N CYS A 112 -16.41 -1.71 -4.78
CA CYS A 112 -15.11 -2.31 -5.05
C CYS A 112 -14.89 -3.60 -4.23
N SER A 113 -15.79 -4.57 -4.40
CA SER A 113 -15.77 -5.80 -3.61
C SER A 113 -14.95 -6.93 -4.24
N ASN A 114 -14.51 -6.79 -5.50
CA ASN A 114 -13.77 -7.83 -6.22
C ASN A 114 -12.46 -8.14 -5.51
N LYS A 115 -12.20 -9.44 -5.36
CA LYS A 115 -10.98 -9.94 -4.72
C LYS A 115 -9.86 -9.97 -5.74
N CYS A 116 -8.66 -9.62 -5.32
CA CYS A 116 -7.48 -9.77 -6.16
C CYS A 116 -7.18 -11.27 -6.39
N ALA A 117 -6.73 -11.63 -7.59
CA ALA A 117 -6.43 -13.02 -7.94
C ALA A 117 -5.25 -13.58 -7.13
N GLY A 118 -4.20 -12.78 -6.93
CA GLY A 118 -3.00 -13.17 -6.20
C GLY A 118 -3.11 -13.02 -4.68
N ASP A 119 -4.05 -12.19 -4.19
CA ASP A 119 -4.37 -12.09 -2.76
C ASP A 119 -5.88 -11.85 -2.53
N PRO A 120 -6.66 -12.91 -2.25
CA PRO A 120 -8.10 -12.79 -2.02
C PRO A 120 -8.52 -11.95 -0.81
N LYS A 121 -7.57 -11.52 0.04
CA LYS A 121 -7.81 -10.61 1.17
C LYS A 121 -7.82 -9.14 0.74
N LYS A 122 -7.32 -8.84 -0.46
CA LYS A 122 -7.24 -7.49 -1.02
C LYS A 122 -8.37 -7.22 -2.00
N LYS A 123 -8.55 -5.94 -2.35
CA LYS A 123 -9.60 -5.47 -3.24
C LYS A 123 -8.99 -5.00 -4.55
N CYS A 124 -9.55 -5.50 -5.65
CA CYS A 124 -9.11 -5.18 -7.00
C CYS A 124 -10.28 -4.62 -7.81
N GLY A 125 -10.89 -3.56 -7.29
CA GLY A 125 -11.96 -2.83 -7.93
C GLY A 125 -13.33 -3.51 -7.84
N GLY A 126 -14.19 -3.15 -8.78
CA GLY A 126 -15.58 -3.61 -8.88
C GLY A 126 -15.97 -3.85 -10.33
N GLU A 127 -17.27 -3.87 -10.59
CA GLU A 127 -17.82 -3.95 -11.94
C GLU A 127 -17.62 -2.63 -12.72
N GLY A 128 -17.66 -2.69 -14.05
CA GLY A 128 -17.60 -1.49 -14.89
C GLY A 128 -16.27 -0.74 -14.79
N LYS A 129 -16.30 0.55 -14.46
CA LYS A 129 -15.11 1.44 -14.30
C LYS A 129 -14.67 1.60 -12.84
N LEU A 130 -15.13 0.71 -11.95
CA LEU A 130 -14.82 0.78 -10.53
C LEU A 130 -13.45 0.18 -10.22
N ALA A 131 -12.61 0.93 -9.55
CA ALA A 131 -11.26 0.55 -9.20
C ALA A 131 -10.94 0.82 -7.72
N SER A 132 -10.12 -0.04 -7.13
CA SER A 132 -9.61 0.13 -5.77
C SER A 132 -8.37 1.02 -5.82
N LEU A 133 -8.45 2.20 -5.22
CA LEU A 133 -7.36 3.15 -5.12
C LEU A 133 -6.48 2.82 -3.91
N TYR A 134 -5.17 2.73 -4.15
CA TYR A 134 -4.15 2.50 -3.14
C TYR A 134 -3.11 3.61 -3.16
N SER A 135 -2.50 3.83 -2.00
CA SER A 135 -1.21 4.53 -1.88
C SER A 135 -0.12 3.49 -1.65
N GLY A 136 0.94 3.50 -2.44
CA GLY A 136 2.05 2.56 -2.27
C GLY A 136 3.38 3.19 -2.63
N LEU A 137 3.97 3.87 -1.66
CA LEU A 137 5.39 4.16 -1.71
C LEU A 137 6.15 2.99 -1.06
N PRO A 138 7.30 2.55 -1.61
CA PRO A 138 8.15 1.62 -0.90
C PRO A 138 8.72 2.35 0.32
N CYS A 139 8.82 1.64 1.44
CA CYS A 139 9.40 2.19 2.67
C CYS A 139 10.88 2.58 2.56
N SER A 140 11.51 2.39 1.40
CA SER A 140 12.91 2.73 1.08
C SER A 140 13.08 4.01 0.26
N SER A 141 12.01 4.71 -0.09
CA SER A 141 12.04 5.87 -1.00
C SER A 141 11.85 7.23 -0.29
N LEU A 142 11.95 7.26 1.05
CA LEU A 142 11.87 8.46 1.89
C LEU A 142 13.19 8.73 2.61
#